data_AF-A0A972NMA2-F1
#
_entry.id   AF-A0A972NMA2-F1
#
_cell.length_a   1.000
_cell.length_b   1.000
_cell.length_c   1.000
_cell.angle_alpha   90.00
_cell.angle_beta   90.00
_cell.angle_gamma   90.00
#
_symmetry.space_group_name_H-M   'P 1'
#
loop_
_entity.id
_entity.type
_entity.pdbx_description
1 polymer ?
#
loop_
_entity_poly.entity_id
_entity_poly.type
_entity_poly.pdbx_seq_one_letter_code
_entity_poly.pdbx_strand_id
1 'polypeptide(L)'
;MKRDQDLLWGILAVLEASERGDENDDSIAAALGKTHPDVSFEAIRHHLLLLDDRGLAVPHGAGNWRITDIGHDAVASNPAHVTQMHTKLNQ
;
A
#
# COMPACT_ATOMS: atom_id res chain seq x y z
N MET A 1 14.31 -8.27 -2.16
CA MET A 1 13.71 -8.33 -3.51
C MET A 1 12.25 -8.81 -3.46
N LYS A 2 11.93 -10.09 -3.21
CA LYS A 2 10.51 -10.53 -3.14
C LYS A 2 9.73 -9.88 -1.98
N ARG A 3 10.36 -9.75 -0.80
CA ARG A 3 9.71 -9.21 0.40
C ARG A 3 9.39 -7.71 0.29
N ASP A 4 10.29 -6.93 -0.30
CA ASP A 4 10.10 -5.49 -0.57
C ASP A 4 9.02 -5.26 -1.62
N GLN A 5 8.98 -6.10 -2.65
CA GLN A 5 7.95 -6.05 -3.68
C GLN A 5 6.58 -6.42 -3.11
N ASP A 6 6.49 -7.48 -2.30
CA ASP A 6 5.25 -7.87 -1.62
C ASP A 6 4.78 -6.75 -0.68
N LEU A 7 5.69 -6.10 0.07
CA LEU A 7 5.34 -4.97 0.93
C LEU A 7 4.84 -3.76 0.13
N LEU A 8 5.50 -3.43 -0.98
CA LEU A 8 5.08 -2.34 -1.87
C LEU A 8 3.67 -2.57 -2.41
N TRP A 9 3.37 -3.79 -2.88
CA TRP A 9 2.03 -4.15 -3.34
C TRP A 9 1.02 -4.23 -2.21
N GLY A 10 1.44 -4.66 -1.02
CA GLY A 10 0.61 -4.65 0.18
C GLY A 10 0.15 -3.23 0.53
N ILE A 11 1.09 -2.27 0.59
CA ILE A 11 0.77 -0.86 0.84
C ILE A 11 -0.17 -0.33 -0.25
N LEU A 12 0.11 -0.60 -1.52
CA LEU A 12 -0.73 -0.13 -2.63
C LEU A 12 -2.15 -0.71 -2.56
N ALA A 13 -2.31 -1.99 -2.20
CA ALA A 13 -3.60 -2.64 -2.00
C ALA A 13 -4.38 -2.03 -0.82
N VAL A 14 -3.70 -1.66 0.28
CA VAL A 14 -4.34 -0.97 1.40
C VAL A 14 -4.86 0.41 0.97
N LEU A 15 -4.07 1.16 0.21
CA LEU A 15 -4.49 2.47 -0.30
C LEU A 15 -5.65 2.35 -1.29
N GLU A 16 -5.67 1.30 -2.13
CA GLU A 16 -6.74 1.04 -3.07
C GLU A 16 -8.06 0.64 -2.38
N ALA A 17 -7.97 -0.20 -1.35
CA ALA A 17 -9.12 -0.64 -0.57
C ALA A 17 -9.70 0.46 0.34
N SER A 18 -8.97 1.56 0.55
CA SER A 18 -9.45 2.69 1.33
C SER A 18 -10.60 3.41 0.63
N GLU A 19 -11.83 3.28 1.15
CA GLU A 19 -13.01 3.98 0.63
C GLU A 19 -12.85 5.51 0.62
N ARG A 20 -11.96 6.05 1.48
CA ARG A 20 -11.68 7.49 1.57
C ARG A 20 -10.47 7.91 0.74
N GLY A 21 -9.70 6.93 0.26
CA GLY A 21 -8.40 7.11 -0.37
C GLY A 21 -7.50 8.02 0.46
N ASP A 22 -7.50 7.93 1.78
CA ASP A 22 -6.80 8.88 2.67
C ASP A 22 -6.32 8.15 3.93
N GLU A 23 -5.24 7.38 3.78
CA GLU A 23 -4.70 6.53 4.84
C GLU A 23 -3.42 7.12 5.43
N ASN A 24 -3.31 7.10 6.76
CA ASN A 24 -2.07 7.47 7.43
C ASN A 24 -1.19 6.24 7.68
N ASP A 25 0.07 6.50 8.06
CA ASP A 25 1.06 5.45 8.31
C ASP A 25 0.58 4.40 9.34
N ASP A 26 -0.17 4.82 10.37
CA ASP A 26 -0.70 3.95 11.43
C ASP A 26 -1.79 2.99 10.90
N SER A 27 -2.74 3.49 10.11
CA SER A 27 -3.78 2.68 9.47
C SER A 27 -3.16 1.69 8.48
N ILE A 28 -2.17 2.14 7.71
CA ILE A 28 -1.42 1.29 6.77
C ILE A 28 -0.69 0.18 7.54
N ALA A 29 0.02 0.52 8.61
CA ALA A 29 0.70 -0.45 9.45
C ALA A 29 -0.27 -1.45 10.10
N ALA A 30 -1.43 -0.99 10.58
CA ALA A 30 -2.46 -1.84 11.17
C ALA A 30 -3.03 -2.84 10.16
N ALA A 31 -3.33 -2.40 8.94
CA ALA A 31 -3.81 -3.27 7.87
C ALA A 31 -2.74 -4.31 7.46
N LEU A 32 -1.47 -3.88 7.35
CA LEU A 32 -0.36 -4.75 6.99
C LEU A 32 0.10 -5.66 8.13
N GLY A 33 -0.21 -5.37 9.39
CA GLY A 33 0.28 -6.11 10.56
C GLY A 33 -0.05 -7.61 10.53
N LYS A 34 -1.07 -8.01 9.76
CA LYS A 34 -1.43 -9.41 9.54
C LYS A 34 -0.57 -10.12 8.50
N THR A 35 -0.09 -9.39 7.49
CA THR A 35 0.66 -9.94 6.35
C THR A 35 2.17 -9.71 6.47
N HIS A 36 2.56 -8.66 7.19
CA HIS A 36 3.92 -8.23 7.42
C HIS A 36 4.13 -7.82 8.90
N PRO A 37 4.01 -8.77 9.86
CA PRO A 37 4.12 -8.45 11.29
C PRO A 37 5.49 -7.89 11.71
N ASP A 38 6.53 -8.16 10.92
CA ASP A 38 7.90 -7.70 11.20
C ASP A 38 8.25 -6.36 10.52
N VAL A 39 7.31 -5.71 9.81
CA VAL A 39 7.61 -4.48 9.08
C VAL A 39 7.70 -3.29 10.03
N SER A 40 8.75 -2.49 9.91
CA SER A 40 8.89 -1.25 10.66
C SER A 40 8.15 -0.09 9.98
N PHE A 41 7.75 0.90 10.77
CA PHE A 41 7.21 2.16 10.25
C PHE A 41 8.16 2.86 9.27
N GLU A 42 9.48 2.77 9.50
CA GLU A 42 10.48 3.30 8.59
C GLU A 42 10.44 2.59 7.23
N ALA A 43 10.29 1.26 7.23
CA ALA A 43 10.15 0.50 5.99
C ALA A 43 8.86 0.87 5.26
N ILE A 44 7.72 1.03 5.96
CA ILE A 44 6.47 1.48 5.35
C ILE A 44 6.66 2.86 4.69
N ARG A 45 7.23 3.83 5.42
CA ARG A 45 7.51 5.17 4.89
C ARG A 45 8.42 5.15 3.68
N HIS A 46 9.49 4.36 3.73
CA HIS A 46 10.38 4.21 2.60
C HIS A 46 9.64 3.71 1.35
N HIS A 47 8.75 2.73 1.51
CA HIS A 47 7.98 2.18 0.39
C HIS A 47 6.88 3.14 -0.11
N LEU A 48 6.29 3.96 0.76
CA LEU A 48 5.38 5.02 0.35
C LEU A 48 6.09 6.07 -0.52
N LEU A 49 7.32 6.45 -0.16
CA LEU A 49 8.14 7.33 -0.99
C LEU A 49 8.51 6.68 -2.35
N LEU A 50 8.72 5.36 -2.40
CA LEU A 50 8.92 4.65 -3.66
C LEU A 50 7.65 4.61 -4.53
N LEU A 51 6.47 4.55 -3.91
CA LEU A 51 5.20 4.65 -4.63
C LEU A 51 4.98 6.06 -5.19
N ASP A 52 5.38 7.10 -4.44
CA ASP A 52 5.37 8.51 -4.89
C ASP A 52 6.30 8.76 -6.07
N ASP A 53 7.55 8.29 -5.98
CA ASP A 53 8.53 8.41 -7.08
C ASP A 53 8.03 7.75 -8.38
N ARG A 54 7.21 6.70 -8.25
CA ARG A 54 6.57 5.99 -9.38
C ARG A 54 5.23 6.58 -9.81
N GLY A 55 4.74 7.59 -9.09
CA GLY A 55 3.44 8.20 -9.32
C GLY A 55 2.24 7.29 -9.00
N LEU A 56 2.42 6.24 -8.21
CA LEU A 56 1.38 5.25 -7.86
C LEU A 56 0.57 5.66 -6.62
N ALA A 57 1.19 6.40 -5.71
CA ALA A 57 0.54 7.00 -4.55
C ALA A 57 1.11 8.40 -4.33
N VAL A 58 0.40 9.28 -3.63
CA VAL A 58 0.86 10.64 -3.34
C VAL A 58 0.51 11.02 -1.90
N PRO A 59 1.36 11.83 -1.24
CA PRO A 59 1.03 12.40 0.06
C PRO A 59 -0.15 13.37 -0.08
N HIS A 60 -1.06 13.33 0.89
CA HIS A 60 -2.26 14.12 0.90
C HIS A 60 -2.62 14.55 2.32
N GLY A 61 -2.68 15.86 2.56
CA GLY A 61 -3.01 16.37 3.89
C GLY A 61 -2.01 15.93 4.97
N ALA A 62 -2.45 15.96 6.23
CA ALA A 62 -1.65 15.85 7.46
C ALA A 62 -0.96 14.48 7.69
N GLY A 63 -0.10 14.05 6.76
CA GLY A 63 0.60 12.76 6.81
C GLY A 63 -0.23 11.57 6.31
N ASN A 64 -1.28 11.83 5.52
CA ASN A 64 -2.04 10.77 4.87
C ASN A 64 -1.54 10.58 3.43
N TRP A 65 -1.96 9.47 2.82
CA TRP A 65 -1.59 9.04 1.49
C TRP A 65 -2.82 8.63 0.71
N ARG A 66 -2.82 8.95 -0.60
CA ARG A 66 -3.82 8.45 -1.54
C ARG A 66 -3.17 7.68 -2.66
N ILE A 67 -3.87 6.70 -3.17
CA ILE A 67 -3.55 6.08 -4.46
C ILE A 67 -3.90 7.05 -5.60
N THR A 68 -3.12 7.02 -6.68
CA THR A 68 -3.38 7.79 -7.90
C THR A 68 -4.13 6.94 -8.93
N ASP A 69 -4.62 7.57 -10.01
CA ASP A 69 -5.19 6.83 -11.15
C ASP A 69 -4.19 5.82 -11.73
N ILE A 70 -2.90 6.18 -11.80
CA ILE A 70 -1.82 5.28 -12.25
C ILE A 70 -1.66 4.11 -11.29
N GLY A 71 -1.77 4.36 -9.99
CA GLY A 71 -1.78 3.32 -8.95
C GLY A 71 -2.94 2.34 -9.13
N HIS A 72 -4.15 2.86 -9.34
CA HIS A 72 -5.34 2.04 -9.61
C HIS A 72 -5.17 1.19 -10.89
N ASP A 73 -4.65 1.78 -11.97
CA ASP A 73 -4.38 1.05 -13.21
C ASP A 73 -3.32 -0.04 -13.03
N ALA A 74 -2.28 0.21 -12.22
CA ALA A 74 -1.25 -0.78 -11.91
C ALA A 74 -1.81 -1.96 -11.12
N VAL A 75 -2.72 -1.70 -10.18
CA VAL A 75 -3.47 -2.72 -9.43
C VAL A 75 -4.37 -3.52 -10.40
N ALA A 76 -5.16 -2.84 -11.23
CA ALA A 76 -6.06 -3.46 -12.19
C ALA A 76 -5.31 -4.31 -13.24
N SER A 77 -4.11 -3.89 -13.63
CA SER A 77 -3.24 -4.62 -14.57
C SER A 77 -2.58 -5.86 -13.97
N ASN A 78 -2.66 -6.06 -12.64
CA ASN A 78 -2.06 -7.20 -11.94
C ASN A 78 -3.04 -7.89 -10.96
N PRO A 79 -4.21 -8.33 -11.43
CA PRO A 79 -5.32 -8.73 -10.57
C PRO A 79 -5.02 -9.96 -9.71
N ALA A 80 -4.16 -10.87 -10.17
CA ALA A 80 -3.76 -12.04 -9.40
C ALA A 80 -2.96 -11.67 -8.14
N HIS A 81 -2.05 -10.69 -8.25
CA HIS A 81 -1.23 -10.24 -7.13
C HIS A 81 -2.06 -9.44 -6.12
N VAL A 82 -2.96 -8.60 -6.62
CA VAL A 82 -3.87 -7.78 -5.80
C VAL A 82 -4.88 -8.65 -5.05
N THR A 83 -5.51 -9.61 -5.74
CA THR A 83 -6.45 -10.55 -5.10
C THR A 83 -5.76 -11.33 -3.98
N GLN A 84 -4.51 -11.74 -4.19
CA GLN A 84 -3.71 -12.40 -3.17
C GLN A 84 -3.47 -11.48 -1.96
N MET A 85 -3.13 -10.21 -2.18
CA MET A 85 -2.95 -9.25 -1.09
C MET A 85 -4.25 -8.95 -0.34
N HIS A 86 -5.36 -8.72 -1.04
CA HIS A 86 -6.66 -8.48 -0.41
C HIS A 86 -7.12 -9.68 0.43
N THR A 87 -6.88 -10.90 -0.06
CA THR A 87 -7.16 -12.12 0.71
C THR A 87 -6.34 -12.16 2.00
N LYS A 88 -5.05 -11.82 1.93
CA LYS A 88 -4.16 -11.81 3.10
C LYS A 88 -4.48 -10.70 4.09
N LEU A 89 -4.93 -9.52 3.62
CA LEU A 89 -5.31 -8.38 4.47
C LEU A 89 -6.63 -8.64 5.23
N ASN A 90 -7.57 -9.38 4.61
CA ASN A 90 -8.90 -9.65 5.17
C ASN A 90 -9.01 -10.92 6.03
N GLN A 91 -7.96 -11.75 6.09
CA GLN A 91 -7.87 -12.89 7.02
C GLN A 91 -7.53 -12.45 8.44
#